data_AF-A0A966W0Q8-F1
#
_entry.id   AF-A0A966W0Q8-F1
#
_cell.length_a   1.000
_cell.length_b   1.000
_cell.length_c   1.000
_cell.angle_alpha   90.00
_cell.angle_beta   90.00
_cell.angle_gamma   90.00
#
_symmetry.space_group_name_H-M   'P 1'
#
loop_
_entity.id
_entity.type
_entity.pdbx_description
1 polymer ?
#
loop_
_entity_poly.entity_id
_entity_poly.type
_entity_poly.pdbx_seq_one_letter_code
_entity_poly.pdbx_strand_id
1 'polypeptide(L)'
;MGRTIAVLGGVVLAWAVVAEEPLLGPSVTVMHENDMVVRTDRHYTAGTKLNLLGSEVAVNGTNSGWPGWLADRVPDFGPTPTSARIGLGIGQNIYTPTDTATTALQPHDRPYAGVLYASLVLQTRGATSSGTARMDNWRLDLGIIGPGSLGEDAQNTVHRVRHLPTANGWANQLQNEPALALRYQRTWRYTPAEPRDWGWDFLPAAGVSLGNIGTYAALGGQVRAGWHLPNDFGTVTIDSLNAPSGGRASDDPRQLGWYVFVGVEGRAVAYNSTLDGNIFRTSHHVDKFPLVG
;
A
#
# COMPACT_ATOMS: atom_id res chain seq x y z
N MET A 1 16.66 13.63 -17.34
CA MET A 1 16.38 12.43 -18.16
C MET A 1 16.56 11.21 -17.28
N GLY A 2 15.51 10.46 -17.01
CA GLY A 2 15.58 9.26 -16.18
C GLY A 2 14.20 8.64 -15.99
N ARG A 3 13.73 7.89 -17.00
CA ARG A 3 12.62 6.94 -16.81
C ARG A 3 13.11 5.92 -15.78
N THR A 4 12.45 5.84 -14.65
CA THR A 4 12.80 4.88 -13.60
C THR A 4 11.83 3.72 -13.72
N ILE A 5 12.34 2.51 -13.55
CA ILE A 5 11.55 1.28 -13.48
C ILE A 5 11.89 0.74 -12.10
N ALA A 6 10.94 0.80 -11.18
CA ALA A 6 11.12 0.18 -9.87
C ALA A 6 11.01 -1.35 -10.02
N VAL A 7 12.13 -2.06 -9.81
CA VAL A 7 12.14 -3.52 -9.68
C VAL A 7 12.11 -3.84 -8.19
N LEU A 8 11.01 -4.40 -7.71
CA LEU A 8 10.83 -4.73 -6.29
C LEU A 8 10.92 -6.24 -6.10
N GLY A 9 11.83 -6.66 -5.22
CA GLY A 9 11.90 -8.02 -4.69
C GLY A 9 11.54 -8.01 -3.21
N GLY A 10 10.66 -8.92 -2.80
CA GLY A 10 10.28 -9.09 -1.40
C GLY A 10 9.93 -10.55 -1.10
N VAL A 11 10.14 -10.97 0.15
CA VAL A 11 9.77 -12.32 0.65
C VAL A 11 8.57 -12.16 1.57
N VAL A 12 7.48 -12.86 1.28
CA VAL A 12 6.28 -12.93 2.14
C VAL A 12 6.18 -14.34 2.71
N LEU A 13 6.11 -14.45 4.04
CA LEU A 13 5.80 -15.70 4.75
C LEU A 13 4.38 -15.58 5.33
N ALA A 14 3.48 -16.48 4.94
CA ALA A 14 2.10 -16.52 5.44
C ALA A 14 1.79 -17.90 6.05
N TRP A 15 1.02 -17.91 7.14
CA TRP A 15 0.52 -19.12 7.81
C TRP A 15 -1.01 -19.03 7.88
N ALA A 16 -1.74 -20.12 7.61
CA ALA A 16 -3.21 -20.14 7.61
C ALA A 16 -3.80 -21.41 8.28
N VAL A 17 -4.96 -21.28 8.93
CA VAL A 17 -5.80 -22.37 9.50
C VAL A 17 -7.13 -22.49 8.71
N VAL A 18 -7.61 -23.73 8.59
CA VAL A 18 -8.65 -24.42 7.75
C VAL A 18 -10.06 -23.72 7.75
N ALA A 19 -10.97 -23.76 6.74
CA ALA A 19 -11.60 -24.91 6.03
C ALA A 19 -12.41 -24.53 4.76
N GLU A 20 -12.31 -25.39 3.73
CA GLU A 20 -13.07 -25.66 2.48
C GLU A 20 -13.76 -24.55 1.63
N GLU A 21 -13.29 -24.48 0.36
CA GLU A 21 -13.46 -23.49 -0.73
C GLU A 21 -12.86 -22.08 -0.54
N PRO A 22 -12.05 -21.78 0.50
CA PRO A 22 -12.67 -20.91 1.47
C PRO A 22 -12.23 -19.47 1.36
N LEU A 23 -13.21 -18.62 1.61
CA LEU A 23 -13.06 -17.33 2.28
C LEU A 23 -11.77 -17.29 3.11
N LEU A 24 -10.95 -16.29 2.84
CA LEU A 24 -9.67 -16.13 3.48
C LEU A 24 -9.87 -15.90 4.99
N GLY A 25 -9.03 -16.54 5.79
CA GLY A 25 -8.98 -16.29 7.23
C GLY A 25 -8.48 -14.88 7.56
N PRO A 26 -8.42 -14.54 8.85
CA PRO A 26 -7.85 -13.28 9.26
C PRO A 26 -6.35 -13.26 8.94
N SER A 27 -5.79 -12.07 8.69
CA SER A 27 -4.36 -11.92 8.42
C SER A 27 -3.78 -10.71 9.14
N VAL A 28 -2.52 -10.86 9.55
CA VAL A 28 -1.70 -9.80 10.11
C VAL A 28 -0.54 -9.58 9.15
N THR A 29 -0.31 -8.33 8.74
CA THR A 29 0.81 -7.99 7.87
C THR A 29 1.59 -6.84 8.47
N VAL A 30 2.89 -7.04 8.64
CA VAL A 30 3.84 -5.98 9.00
C VAL A 30 4.68 -5.70 7.78
N MET A 31 4.72 -4.44 7.36
CA MET A 31 5.61 -3.94 6.32
C MET A 31 6.54 -2.92 6.91
N HIS A 32 7.81 -3.02 6.54
CA HIS A 32 8.82 -2.00 6.82
C HIS A 32 9.64 -1.80 5.54
N GLU A 33 9.62 -0.59 5.02
CA GLU A 33 10.42 -0.16 3.88
C GLU A 33 11.45 0.87 4.36
N ASN A 34 12.67 0.79 3.86
CA ASN A 34 13.77 1.68 4.25
C ASN A 34 14.77 1.82 3.10
N ASP A 35 15.19 3.05 2.82
CA ASP A 35 16.12 3.41 1.75
C ASP A 35 17.56 2.85 1.99
N MET A 36 17.87 2.39 3.21
CA MET A 36 19.21 1.87 3.53
C MET A 36 19.63 0.60 2.77
N VAL A 37 18.70 -0.13 2.14
CA VAL A 37 19.01 -1.41 1.47
C VAL A 37 19.39 -1.22 -0.01
N VAL A 38 18.94 -0.15 -0.66
CA VAL A 38 19.24 0.14 -2.07
C VAL A 38 19.60 1.61 -2.18
N ARG A 39 20.91 1.92 -2.24
CA ARG A 39 21.47 3.27 -2.42
C ARG A 39 21.15 3.85 -3.82
N THR A 40 19.89 4.05 -4.12
CA THR A 40 19.45 4.81 -5.29
C THR A 40 18.78 6.06 -4.78
N ASP A 41 19.54 7.16 -4.76
CA ASP A 41 19.09 8.51 -4.37
C ASP A 41 17.64 8.77 -4.79
N ARG A 42 16.68 8.80 -3.85
CA ARG A 42 15.35 9.45 -4.00
C ARG A 42 14.48 9.38 -2.72
N HIS A 43 14.88 10.17 -1.73
CA HIS A 43 13.99 11.02 -0.93
C HIS A 43 12.81 10.40 -0.11
N TYR A 44 12.65 9.07 -0.05
CA TYR A 44 11.73 8.36 0.84
C TYR A 44 12.58 7.63 1.88
N THR A 45 12.49 8.03 3.15
CA THR A 45 13.46 7.57 4.15
C THR A 45 13.07 6.21 4.72
N ALA A 46 11.81 6.12 5.17
CA ALA A 46 11.27 4.90 5.75
C ALA A 46 9.75 4.96 5.82
N GLY A 47 9.15 3.78 5.85
CA GLY A 47 7.78 3.65 6.31
C GLY A 47 7.55 2.32 6.99
N THR A 48 6.66 2.34 7.96
CA THR A 48 6.23 1.13 8.68
C THR A 48 4.73 1.08 8.70
N LYS A 49 4.17 -0.10 8.41
CA LYS A 49 2.72 -0.30 8.40
C LYS A 49 2.36 -1.66 9.00
N LEU A 50 1.39 -1.66 9.90
CA LEU A 50 0.73 -2.85 10.40
C LEU A 50 -0.69 -2.88 9.83
N ASN A 51 -1.09 -4.00 9.26
CA ASN A 51 -2.46 -4.25 8.81
C ASN A 51 -3.02 -5.48 9.51
N LEU A 52 -4.25 -5.38 9.96
CA LEU A 52 -5.07 -6.46 10.52
C LEU A 52 -6.29 -6.59 9.63
N LEU A 53 -6.41 -7.69 8.91
CA LEU A 53 -7.60 -8.01 8.12
C LEU A 53 -8.38 -9.13 8.80
N GLY A 54 -9.69 -8.95 8.91
CA GLY A 54 -10.58 -10.00 9.39
C GLY A 54 -10.77 -11.12 8.36
N SER A 55 -11.46 -12.18 8.77
CA SER A 55 -11.90 -13.22 7.86
C SER A 55 -12.84 -12.67 6.80
N GLU A 56 -12.77 -13.24 5.60
CA GLU A 56 -13.77 -12.99 4.57
C GLU A 56 -15.11 -13.62 4.94
N VAL A 57 -16.17 -12.94 4.49
CA VAL A 57 -17.55 -13.37 4.59
C VAL A 57 -18.12 -13.41 3.17
N ALA A 58 -18.89 -14.44 2.85
CA ALA A 58 -19.59 -14.53 1.58
C ALA A 58 -20.64 -13.40 1.48
N VAL A 59 -20.73 -12.79 0.30
CA VAL A 59 -21.70 -11.75 -0.02
C VAL A 59 -22.69 -12.34 -1.01
N ASN A 60 -23.96 -12.44 -0.60
CA ASN A 60 -25.01 -13.17 -1.33
C ASN A 60 -26.20 -12.25 -1.69
N GLY A 61 -25.95 -10.96 -1.93
CA GLY A 61 -27.01 -9.98 -2.20
C GLY A 61 -27.85 -9.65 -0.96
N THR A 62 -29.14 -9.36 -1.16
CA THR A 62 -30.08 -8.56 -0.32
C THR A 62 -30.15 -8.83 1.20
N ASN A 63 -29.45 -9.82 1.75
CA ASN A 63 -29.36 -10.15 3.19
C ASN A 63 -27.93 -10.34 3.70
N SER A 64 -26.91 -9.73 3.07
CA SER A 64 -25.53 -9.86 3.55
C SER A 64 -25.35 -9.15 4.89
N GLY A 65 -24.97 -9.89 5.94
CA GLY A 65 -24.60 -9.34 7.26
C GLY A 65 -23.37 -8.43 7.19
N TRP A 66 -22.88 -7.93 8.33
CA TRP A 66 -21.60 -7.21 8.35
C TRP A 66 -20.43 -8.15 7.99
N PRO A 67 -19.50 -7.80 7.07
CA PRO A 67 -19.36 -6.52 6.37
C PRO A 67 -20.01 -6.43 4.98
N GLY A 68 -20.70 -7.48 4.51
CA GLY A 68 -21.35 -7.51 3.20
C GLY A 68 -22.37 -6.39 2.97
N TRP A 69 -23.09 -5.96 4.00
CA TRP A 69 -23.97 -4.77 3.92
C TRP A 69 -23.27 -3.50 3.42
N LEU A 70 -22.01 -3.29 3.82
CA LEU A 70 -21.19 -2.15 3.40
C LEU A 70 -20.64 -2.40 1.99
N ALA A 71 -20.24 -3.63 1.68
CA ALA A 71 -19.80 -4.04 0.35
C ALA A 71 -20.87 -3.80 -0.72
N ASP A 72 -22.15 -3.99 -0.40
CA ASP A 72 -23.27 -3.73 -1.30
C ASP A 72 -23.56 -2.22 -1.51
N ARG A 73 -22.96 -1.32 -0.72
CA ARG A 73 -23.23 0.13 -0.73
C ARG A 73 -22.11 0.98 -1.28
N VAL A 74 -20.88 0.48 -1.29
CA VAL A 74 -19.78 1.18 -1.95
C VAL A 74 -19.98 1.13 -3.46
N PRO A 75 -19.54 2.16 -4.22
CA PRO A 75 -19.67 2.14 -5.68
C PRO A 75 -19.05 0.86 -6.28
N ASP A 76 -19.87 0.06 -6.96
CA ASP A 76 -19.36 -1.09 -7.71
C ASP A 76 -19.11 -0.68 -9.16
N PHE A 77 -17.84 -0.68 -9.58
CA PHE A 77 -17.46 -0.46 -10.97
C PHE A 77 -17.52 -1.77 -11.79
N GLY A 78 -18.39 -2.72 -11.44
CA GLY A 78 -18.43 -4.08 -11.98
C GLY A 78 -19.61 -4.91 -11.45
N PRO A 79 -19.57 -6.26 -11.60
CA PRO A 79 -20.63 -7.16 -11.12
C PRO A 79 -20.48 -7.53 -9.63
N THR A 80 -21.58 -7.63 -8.89
CA THR A 80 -21.64 -7.77 -7.42
C THR A 80 -20.52 -8.59 -6.77
N PRO A 81 -19.88 -8.09 -5.69
CA PRO A 81 -18.88 -8.85 -4.96
C PRO A 81 -19.44 -10.18 -4.42
N THR A 82 -18.60 -11.22 -4.42
CA THR A 82 -18.92 -12.55 -3.90
C THR A 82 -18.40 -12.76 -2.48
N SER A 83 -17.39 -11.99 -2.06
CA SER A 83 -16.90 -11.98 -0.68
C SER A 83 -16.41 -10.59 -0.27
N ALA A 84 -16.41 -10.34 1.03
CA ALA A 84 -15.91 -9.11 1.61
C ALA A 84 -15.22 -9.35 2.96
N ARG A 85 -14.23 -8.52 3.28
CA ARG A 85 -13.63 -8.41 4.62
C ARG A 85 -13.29 -6.97 4.96
N ILE A 86 -13.21 -6.70 6.26
CA ILE A 86 -12.77 -5.42 6.81
C ILE A 86 -11.37 -5.57 7.40
N GLY A 87 -10.60 -4.50 7.32
CA GLY A 87 -9.34 -4.40 8.03
C GLY A 87 -9.13 -3.06 8.71
N LEU A 88 -8.19 -3.07 9.63
CA LEU A 88 -7.63 -1.91 10.28
C LEU A 88 -6.14 -1.85 9.95
N GLY A 89 -5.62 -0.65 9.74
CA GLY A 89 -4.19 -0.43 9.58
C GLY A 89 -3.71 0.72 10.43
N ILE A 90 -2.42 0.71 10.75
CA ILE A 90 -1.70 1.88 11.25
C ILE A 90 -0.39 1.98 10.48
N GLY A 91 -0.06 3.17 10.00
CA GLY A 91 1.14 3.40 9.20
C GLY A 91 1.79 4.73 9.53
N GLN A 92 3.12 4.78 9.42
CA GLN A 92 3.91 6.00 9.49
C GLN A 92 4.85 6.06 8.28
N ASN A 93 4.83 7.17 7.56
CA ASN A 93 5.76 7.45 6.46
C ASN A 93 6.64 8.64 6.83
N ILE A 94 7.94 8.55 6.56
CA ILE A 94 8.95 9.56 6.88
C ILE A 94 9.72 9.93 5.60
N TYR A 95 9.81 11.22 5.35
CA TYR A 95 10.52 11.81 4.21
C TYR A 95 11.52 12.84 4.73
N THR A 96 12.74 12.77 4.22
CA THR A 96 13.80 13.73 4.53
C THR A 96 14.42 14.27 3.25
N PRO A 97 14.98 15.50 3.28
CA PRO A 97 15.91 15.96 2.26
C PRO A 97 17.20 15.12 2.25
N THR A 98 18.02 15.35 1.23
CA THR A 98 19.27 14.64 0.97
C THR A 98 20.32 14.90 2.04
N ASP A 99 20.54 16.17 2.42
CA ASP A 99 21.45 16.51 3.51
C ASP A 99 20.69 16.53 4.84
N THR A 100 20.84 15.47 5.63
CA THR A 100 20.23 15.41 6.97
C THR A 100 21.11 15.97 8.08
N ALA A 101 22.37 16.33 7.79
CA ALA A 101 23.32 16.80 8.79
C ALA A 101 23.12 18.29 9.10
N THR A 102 22.63 19.07 8.14
CA THR A 102 22.34 20.50 8.31
C THR A 102 21.05 20.78 9.10
N THR A 103 21.05 21.85 9.90
CA THR A 103 19.87 22.40 10.56
C THR A 103 19.16 23.45 9.70
N ALA A 104 19.81 23.94 8.65
CA ALA A 104 19.26 24.96 7.78
C ALA A 104 18.15 24.40 6.90
N LEU A 105 17.17 25.25 6.58
CA LEU A 105 16.21 24.96 5.53
C LEU A 105 16.95 24.73 4.21
N GLN A 106 16.52 23.74 3.43
CA GLN A 106 17.06 23.42 2.11
C GLN A 106 16.02 23.76 1.04
N PRO A 107 15.99 25.00 0.51
CA PRO A 107 14.87 25.48 -0.31
C PRO A 107 14.64 24.70 -1.61
N HIS A 108 15.69 24.03 -2.11
CA HIS A 108 15.70 23.31 -3.39
C HIS A 108 15.62 21.78 -3.24
N ASP A 109 15.43 21.29 -2.02
CA ASP A 109 15.15 19.87 -1.76
C ASP A 109 13.81 19.75 -1.03
N ARG A 110 13.28 18.54 -0.87
CA ARG A 110 11.99 18.35 -0.23
C ARG A 110 12.01 18.72 1.26
N PRO A 111 10.86 19.16 1.80
CA PRO A 111 10.73 19.36 3.23
C PRO A 111 10.87 18.03 3.98
N TYR A 112 11.27 18.13 5.25
CA TYR A 112 11.02 17.04 6.19
C TYR A 112 9.52 16.85 6.34
N ALA A 113 9.04 15.61 6.26
CA ALA A 113 7.64 15.31 6.44
C ALA A 113 7.47 13.97 7.13
N GLY A 114 6.68 13.95 8.19
CA GLY A 114 6.13 12.73 8.77
C GLY A 114 4.62 12.68 8.56
N VAL A 115 4.10 11.51 8.24
CA VAL A 115 2.66 11.24 8.14
C VAL A 115 2.34 10.00 8.96
N LEU A 116 1.53 10.15 10.01
CA LEU A 116 1.03 9.04 10.83
C LEU A 116 -0.46 8.90 10.60
N TYR A 117 -0.93 7.71 10.27
CA TYR A 117 -2.33 7.47 9.92
C TYR A 117 -2.82 6.10 10.38
N ALA A 118 -4.12 6.03 10.68
CA ALA A 118 -4.88 4.81 10.78
C ALA A 118 -5.69 4.60 9.49
N SER A 119 -5.85 3.34 9.08
CA SER A 119 -6.59 2.96 7.88
C SER A 119 -7.81 2.11 8.24
N LEU A 120 -8.96 2.43 7.66
CA LEU A 120 -10.09 1.50 7.55
C LEU A 120 -10.07 0.90 6.15
N VAL A 121 -10.11 -0.43 6.04
CA VAL A 121 -10.05 -1.15 4.77
C VAL A 121 -11.34 -1.95 4.57
N LEU A 122 -11.94 -1.83 3.41
CA LEU A 122 -12.93 -2.78 2.89
C LEU A 122 -12.33 -3.43 1.65
N GLN A 123 -12.13 -4.74 1.73
CA GLN A 123 -11.68 -5.54 0.61
C GLN A 123 -12.81 -6.43 0.13
N THR A 124 -13.06 -6.45 -1.17
CA THR A 124 -14.05 -7.34 -1.77
C THR A 124 -13.43 -8.14 -2.92
N ARG A 125 -13.92 -9.37 -3.12
CA ARG A 125 -13.55 -10.20 -4.28
C ARG A 125 -14.79 -10.54 -5.08
N GLY A 126 -14.58 -10.85 -6.35
CA GLY A 126 -15.60 -11.34 -7.27
C GLY A 126 -14.99 -11.70 -8.61
N ALA A 127 -15.81 -11.77 -9.65
CA ALA A 127 -15.37 -11.95 -11.02
C ALA A 127 -16.08 -10.95 -11.93
N THR A 128 -15.42 -10.46 -12.99
CA THR A 128 -16.06 -9.64 -14.03
C THR A 128 -17.16 -10.44 -14.76
N SER A 129 -17.96 -9.77 -15.60
CA SER A 129 -18.96 -10.45 -16.45
C SER A 129 -18.35 -11.48 -17.40
N SER A 130 -17.06 -11.34 -17.74
CA SER A 130 -16.28 -12.31 -18.52
C SER A 130 -15.69 -13.45 -17.68
N GLY A 131 -15.98 -13.51 -16.37
CA GLY A 131 -15.45 -14.51 -15.45
C GLY A 131 -14.04 -14.23 -14.92
N THR A 132 -13.46 -13.06 -15.21
CA THR A 132 -12.10 -12.71 -14.75
C THR A 132 -12.12 -12.36 -13.28
N ALA A 133 -11.34 -13.06 -12.45
CA ALA A 133 -11.23 -12.78 -11.03
C ALA A 133 -10.79 -11.32 -10.77
N ARG A 134 -11.42 -10.67 -9.80
CA ARG A 134 -11.13 -9.28 -9.40
C ARG A 134 -11.08 -9.15 -7.88
N MET A 135 -10.30 -8.19 -7.42
CA MET A 135 -10.28 -7.70 -6.05
C MET A 135 -10.35 -6.19 -6.04
N ASP A 136 -11.23 -5.67 -5.19
CA ASP A 136 -11.42 -4.24 -4.96
C ASP A 136 -10.99 -3.91 -3.52
N ASN A 137 -10.23 -2.85 -3.36
CA ASN A 137 -9.80 -2.34 -2.07
C ASN A 137 -10.22 -0.88 -1.92
N TRP A 138 -11.13 -0.63 -0.99
CA TRP A 138 -11.46 0.69 -0.49
C TRP A 138 -10.69 0.94 0.80
N ARG A 139 -10.00 2.08 0.90
CA ARG A 139 -9.24 2.45 2.08
C ARG A 139 -9.48 3.91 2.46
N LEU A 140 -9.83 4.14 3.72
CA LEU A 140 -9.91 5.47 4.31
C LEU A 140 -8.74 5.63 5.28
N ASP A 141 -7.82 6.55 4.99
CA ASP A 141 -6.72 6.93 5.86
C ASP A 141 -7.06 8.20 6.62
N LEU A 142 -6.89 8.17 7.95
CA LEU A 142 -7.12 9.29 8.86
C LEU A 142 -5.92 9.44 9.78
N GLY A 143 -5.41 10.66 9.95
CA GLY A 143 -4.18 10.85 10.70
C GLY A 143 -3.73 12.30 10.83
N ILE A 144 -2.41 12.48 10.89
CA ILE A 144 -1.74 13.76 11.02
C ILE A 144 -0.46 13.81 10.17
N ILE A 145 -0.28 14.93 9.47
CA ILE A 145 0.98 15.32 8.81
C ILE A 145 1.70 16.30 9.74
N GLY A 146 3.03 16.25 9.83
CA GLY A 146 3.86 17.19 10.60
C GLY A 146 4.35 16.66 11.95
N PRO A 147 4.77 17.51 12.91
CA PRO A 147 5.40 17.07 14.16
C PRO A 147 4.57 16.04 14.97
N GLY A 148 3.24 16.15 14.94
CA GLY A 148 2.35 15.23 15.63
C GLY A 148 2.34 13.81 15.05
N SER A 149 2.97 13.61 13.88
CA SER A 149 3.22 12.28 13.32
C SER A 149 4.39 11.54 13.99
N LEU A 150 5.20 12.24 14.81
CA LEU A 150 6.37 11.69 15.50
C LEU A 150 7.47 11.15 14.55
N GLY A 151 7.59 11.74 13.35
CA GLY A 151 8.61 11.33 12.36
C GLY A 151 10.05 11.52 12.85
N GLU A 152 10.35 12.67 13.47
CA GLU A 152 11.66 12.97 14.07
C GLU A 152 12.02 11.94 15.14
N ASP A 153 11.13 11.73 16.10
CA ASP A 153 11.34 10.83 17.21
C ASP A 153 11.58 9.40 16.73
N ALA A 154 10.77 8.92 15.79
CA ALA A 154 10.89 7.60 15.21
C ALA A 154 12.23 7.41 14.49
N GLN A 155 12.59 8.33 13.58
CA GLN A 155 13.85 8.25 12.82
C GLN A 155 15.06 8.35 13.76
N ASN A 156 15.13 9.39 14.59
CA ASN A 156 16.29 9.66 15.42
C ASN A 156 16.43 8.62 16.55
N THR A 157 15.34 7.98 17.00
CA THR A 157 15.44 6.82 17.91
C THR A 157 16.11 5.64 17.24
N VAL A 158 15.69 5.26 16.04
CA VAL A 158 16.34 4.17 15.29
C VAL A 158 17.81 4.50 15.01
N HIS A 159 18.12 5.75 14.64
CA HIS A 159 19.49 6.19 14.40
C HIS A 159 20.35 6.06 15.66
N ARG A 160 19.87 6.53 16.82
CA ARG A 160 20.59 6.37 18.10
C ARG A 160 20.82 4.91 18.47
N VAL A 161 19.78 4.07 18.39
CA VAL A 161 19.88 2.63 18.70
C VAL A 161 20.89 1.93 17.80
N ARG A 162 20.97 2.33 16.52
CA ARG A 162 21.91 1.78 15.54
C ARG A 162 23.24 2.52 15.43
N HIS A 163 23.49 3.50 16.29
CA HIS A 163 24.70 4.34 16.28
C HIS A 163 24.95 5.05 14.93
N LEU A 164 23.88 5.52 14.29
CA LEU A 164 23.89 6.32 13.07
C LEU A 164 23.75 7.83 13.39
N PRO A 165 24.26 8.74 12.54
CA PRO A 165 24.05 10.18 12.70
C PRO A 165 22.55 10.52 12.68
N THR A 166 22.10 11.37 13.60
CA THR A 166 20.71 11.87 13.63
C THR A 166 20.46 12.88 12.51
N ALA A 167 19.21 13.00 12.10
CA ALA A 167 18.77 14.08 11.22
C ALA A 167 18.52 15.35 12.04
N ASN A 168 19.16 16.45 11.65
CA ASN A 168 19.20 17.69 12.44
C ASN A 168 18.24 18.78 11.92
N GLY A 169 17.64 18.57 10.74
CA GLY A 169 16.81 19.58 10.06
C GLY A 169 15.31 19.54 10.39
N TRP A 170 14.86 18.65 11.29
CA TRP A 170 13.45 18.42 11.59
C TRP A 170 12.66 19.65 12.09
N ALA A 171 13.34 20.68 12.58
CA ALA A 171 12.72 21.97 12.89
C ALA A 171 12.10 22.66 11.67
N ASN A 172 12.51 22.30 10.45
CA ASN A 172 12.00 22.83 9.18
C ASN A 172 10.91 21.94 8.54
N GLN A 173 10.37 20.96 9.27
CA GLN A 173 9.38 20.03 8.73
C GLN A 173 8.03 20.70 8.43
N LEU A 174 7.20 20.01 7.63
CA LEU A 174 5.81 20.37 7.42
C LEU A 174 5.07 20.53 8.75
N GLN A 175 4.12 21.46 8.79
CA GLN A 175 3.38 21.79 10.00
C GLN A 175 2.24 20.79 10.25
N ASN A 176 1.72 20.79 11.47
CA ASN A 176 0.59 19.94 11.84
C ASN A 176 -0.66 20.25 11.01
N GLU A 177 -1.16 19.25 10.29
CA GLU A 177 -2.47 19.26 9.66
C GLU A 177 -3.14 17.88 9.67
N PRO A 178 -4.48 17.79 9.68
CA PRO A 178 -5.17 16.52 9.56
C PRO A 178 -4.75 15.79 8.27
N ALA A 179 -4.44 14.51 8.36
CA ALA A 179 -4.15 13.67 7.21
C ALA A 179 -5.42 12.89 6.82
N LEU A 180 -5.87 13.06 5.58
CA LEU A 180 -7.05 12.38 5.04
C LEU A 180 -6.76 11.87 3.63
N ALA A 181 -7.10 10.60 3.37
CA ALA A 181 -7.20 10.09 2.00
C ALA A 181 -8.25 8.98 1.88
N LEU A 182 -9.13 9.11 0.89
CA LEU A 182 -9.95 8.01 0.39
C LEU A 182 -9.26 7.41 -0.83
N ARG A 183 -9.05 6.11 -0.79
CA ARG A 183 -8.31 5.36 -1.81
C ARG A 183 -9.16 4.20 -2.31
N TYR A 184 -9.04 3.95 -3.60
CA TYR A 184 -9.67 2.84 -4.26
C TYR A 184 -8.68 2.20 -5.23
N GLN A 185 -8.55 0.87 -5.20
CA GLN A 185 -7.81 0.12 -6.21
C GLN A 185 -8.58 -1.12 -6.61
N ARG A 186 -8.65 -1.37 -7.92
CA ARG A 186 -9.04 -2.65 -8.48
C ARG A 186 -7.81 -3.38 -9.00
N THR A 187 -7.75 -4.67 -8.72
CA THR A 187 -6.78 -5.60 -9.29
C THR A 187 -7.53 -6.71 -10.00
N TRP A 188 -7.22 -6.98 -11.25
CA TRP A 188 -7.71 -8.15 -11.98
C TRP A 188 -6.67 -9.25 -11.91
N ARG A 189 -7.08 -10.50 -11.98
CA ARG A 189 -6.16 -11.63 -12.07
C ARG A 189 -6.47 -12.49 -13.28
N TYR A 190 -5.47 -12.57 -14.16
CA TYR A 190 -5.46 -13.45 -15.31
C TYR A 190 -4.50 -14.60 -15.02
N THR A 191 -5.08 -15.78 -14.83
CA THR A 191 -4.37 -17.03 -14.61
C THR A 191 -4.60 -17.93 -15.83
N PRO A 192 -3.56 -18.42 -16.53
CA PRO A 192 -3.71 -19.43 -17.56
C PRO A 192 -4.29 -20.73 -16.97
N ALA A 193 -4.99 -21.51 -17.78
CA ALA A 193 -5.56 -22.77 -17.33
C ALA A 193 -4.49 -23.80 -16.92
N GLU A 194 -4.71 -24.41 -15.75
CA GLU A 194 -4.05 -25.57 -15.15
C GLU A 194 -2.51 -25.64 -15.14
N PRO A 195 -1.85 -24.80 -14.33
CA PRO A 195 -0.53 -25.13 -13.83
C PRO A 195 -0.67 -26.04 -12.60
N ARG A 196 -0.47 -27.36 -12.75
CA ARG A 196 -0.57 -28.32 -11.64
C ARG A 196 0.34 -27.92 -10.47
N ASP A 197 1.59 -27.61 -10.79
CA ASP A 197 2.59 -27.22 -9.80
C ASP A 197 3.26 -25.87 -10.13
N TRP A 198 3.59 -25.59 -11.40
CA TRP A 198 4.23 -24.34 -11.84
C TRP A 198 3.24 -23.39 -12.51
N GLY A 199 2.96 -22.26 -11.89
CA GLY A 199 2.00 -21.27 -12.42
C GLY A 199 2.59 -19.90 -12.66
N TRP A 200 1.84 -19.09 -13.38
CA TRP A 200 2.06 -17.65 -13.46
C TRP A 200 0.74 -16.89 -13.50
N ASP A 201 0.74 -15.67 -12.97
CA ASP A 201 -0.39 -14.76 -13.01
C ASP A 201 0.02 -13.42 -13.63
N PHE A 202 -0.90 -12.81 -14.37
CA PHE A 202 -0.85 -11.38 -14.69
C PHE A 202 -1.93 -10.64 -13.91
N LEU A 203 -1.49 -9.63 -13.16
CA LEU A 203 -2.31 -8.88 -12.22
C LEU A 203 -2.29 -7.38 -12.55
N PRO A 204 -2.98 -6.91 -13.60
CA PRO A 204 -3.11 -5.49 -13.84
C PRO A 204 -3.94 -4.84 -12.74
N ALA A 205 -3.64 -3.58 -12.45
CA ALA A 205 -4.28 -2.80 -11.42
C ALA A 205 -4.52 -1.35 -11.86
N ALA A 206 -5.62 -0.78 -11.39
CA ALA A 206 -5.96 0.62 -11.57
C ALA A 206 -6.52 1.16 -10.27
N GLY A 207 -6.16 2.39 -9.91
CA GLY A 207 -6.61 2.99 -8.66
C GLY A 207 -6.54 4.50 -8.65
N VAL A 208 -7.17 5.07 -7.62
CA VAL A 208 -7.21 6.50 -7.35
C VAL A 208 -7.04 6.76 -5.86
N SER A 209 -6.43 7.91 -5.55
CA SER A 209 -6.34 8.48 -4.22
C SER A 209 -6.88 9.90 -4.26
N LEU A 210 -7.73 10.24 -3.30
CA LEU A 210 -8.30 11.57 -3.14
C LEU A 210 -8.11 12.03 -1.70
N GLY A 211 -7.45 13.16 -1.51
CA GLY A 211 -7.23 13.75 -0.18
C GLY A 211 -5.93 14.52 -0.09
N ASN A 212 -5.65 15.06 1.09
CA ASN A 212 -4.47 15.89 1.34
C ASN A 212 -3.23 15.08 1.75
N ILE A 213 -3.32 13.77 1.92
CA ILE A 213 -2.09 12.94 1.94
C ILE A 213 -1.52 12.86 0.52
N GLY A 214 -2.39 12.66 -0.47
CA GLY A 214 -2.02 12.64 -1.87
C GLY A 214 -3.24 12.45 -2.76
N THR A 215 -3.30 13.21 -3.84
CA THR A 215 -4.34 13.10 -4.87
C THR A 215 -3.71 12.71 -6.19
N TYR A 216 -4.02 11.50 -6.66
CA TYR A 216 -3.43 10.93 -7.87
C TYR A 216 -4.27 9.78 -8.42
N ALA A 217 -4.08 9.49 -9.71
CA ALA A 217 -4.51 8.25 -10.34
C ALA A 217 -3.30 7.34 -10.57
N ALA A 218 -3.48 6.03 -10.46
CA ALA A 218 -2.43 5.04 -10.62
C ALA A 218 -2.88 3.94 -11.60
N LEU A 219 -1.98 3.53 -12.48
CA LEU A 219 -2.13 2.40 -13.38
C LEU A 219 -0.87 1.55 -13.30
N GLY A 220 -1.02 0.26 -13.10
CA GLY A 220 0.11 -0.63 -12.96
C GLY A 220 -0.28 -2.08 -13.11
N GLY A 221 0.63 -2.95 -12.71
CA GLY A 221 0.36 -4.37 -12.65
C GLY A 221 1.58 -5.16 -12.27
N GLN A 222 1.33 -6.43 -11.96
CA GLN A 222 2.36 -7.38 -11.58
C GLN A 222 2.25 -8.63 -12.45
N VAL A 223 3.40 -9.17 -12.84
CA VAL A 223 3.51 -10.56 -13.28
C VAL A 223 4.21 -11.33 -12.18
N ARG A 224 3.74 -12.54 -11.90
CA ARG A 224 4.43 -13.46 -10.99
C ARG A 224 4.44 -14.87 -11.55
N ALA A 225 5.47 -15.63 -11.20
CA ALA A 225 5.66 -17.01 -11.62
C ALA A 225 6.37 -17.82 -10.53
N GLY A 226 6.06 -19.10 -10.42
CA GLY A 226 6.57 -19.92 -9.33
C GLY A 226 5.88 -21.27 -9.16
N TRP A 227 6.19 -21.91 -8.05
CA TRP A 227 5.68 -23.23 -7.67
C TRP A 227 4.60 -23.10 -6.60
N HIS A 228 3.47 -23.81 -6.76
CA HIS A 228 2.28 -23.73 -5.92
C HIS A 228 1.85 -22.27 -5.67
N LEU A 229 1.55 -21.55 -6.75
CA LEU A 229 1.17 -20.13 -6.68
C LEU A 229 -0.09 -19.93 -5.83
N PRO A 230 -0.07 -19.00 -4.86
CA PRO A 230 -1.26 -18.74 -4.06
C PRO A 230 -2.38 -18.11 -4.86
N ASN A 231 -3.60 -18.53 -4.54
CA ASN A 231 -4.85 -17.99 -5.07
C ASN A 231 -5.18 -16.64 -4.40
N ASP A 232 -4.29 -15.66 -4.59
CA ASP A 232 -4.39 -14.30 -4.06
C ASP A 232 -4.18 -13.25 -5.18
N PHE A 233 -4.12 -11.97 -4.82
CA PHE A 233 -3.95 -10.86 -5.78
C PHE A 233 -2.56 -10.21 -5.69
N GLY A 234 -1.53 -11.02 -5.42
CA GLY A 234 -0.14 -10.57 -5.46
C GLY A 234 0.30 -9.82 -4.21
N THR A 235 1.54 -9.33 -4.27
CA THR A 235 2.15 -8.54 -3.19
C THR A 235 1.78 -7.07 -3.28
N VAL A 236 1.99 -6.34 -2.18
CA VAL A 236 1.71 -4.91 -2.08
C VAL A 236 2.92 -4.20 -1.46
N THR A 237 3.17 -2.96 -1.87
CA THR A 237 4.11 -2.05 -1.21
C THR A 237 3.40 -1.20 -0.15
N ILE A 238 4.16 -0.51 0.69
CA ILE A 238 3.61 0.29 1.78
C ILE A 238 2.76 1.47 1.28
N ASP A 239 3.16 2.07 0.16
CA ASP A 239 2.49 3.17 -0.53
C ASP A 239 1.51 2.68 -1.60
N SER A 240 1.24 1.37 -1.65
CA SER A 240 0.21 0.82 -2.51
C SER A 240 -1.16 1.34 -2.07
N LEU A 241 -2.03 1.59 -3.04
CA LEU A 241 -3.45 1.82 -2.80
C LEU A 241 -4.15 0.53 -2.32
N ASN A 242 -3.50 -0.62 -2.52
CA ASN A 242 -3.96 -1.94 -2.14
C ASN A 242 -3.71 -2.23 -0.65
N ALA A 243 -4.53 -3.10 -0.07
CA ALA A 243 -4.21 -3.82 1.15
C ALA A 243 -3.72 -5.24 0.79
N PRO A 244 -2.86 -5.88 1.61
CA PRO A 244 -2.43 -7.26 1.39
C PRO A 244 -3.62 -8.18 1.10
N SER A 245 -3.48 -9.02 0.08
CA SER A 245 -4.53 -9.93 -0.31
C SER A 245 -4.46 -11.27 0.42
N GLY A 246 -3.38 -11.54 1.18
CA GLY A 246 -3.16 -12.70 2.04
C GLY A 246 -3.93 -13.96 1.62
N GLY A 247 -3.38 -14.77 0.72
CA GLY A 247 -4.04 -16.02 0.29
C GLY A 247 -3.16 -17.25 0.34
N ARG A 248 -3.77 -18.39 -0.02
CA ARG A 248 -3.21 -19.74 0.13
C ARG A 248 -2.63 -20.28 -1.17
N ALA A 249 -1.48 -20.94 -1.08
CA ALA A 249 -0.80 -21.70 -2.15
C ALA A 249 -1.67 -22.84 -2.71
N SER A 250 -2.44 -23.51 -1.86
CA SER A 250 -3.36 -24.60 -2.24
C SER A 250 -4.39 -24.88 -1.13
N ASP A 251 -5.33 -25.78 -1.40
CA ASP A 251 -6.28 -26.32 -0.41
C ASP A 251 -5.61 -27.20 0.67
N ASP A 252 -4.38 -27.69 0.44
CA ASP A 252 -3.60 -28.40 1.46
C ASP A 252 -2.67 -27.41 2.19
N PRO A 253 -2.90 -27.13 3.50
CA PRO A 253 -2.09 -26.20 4.28
C PRO A 253 -0.63 -26.65 4.49
N ARG A 254 -0.24 -27.85 4.03
CA ARG A 254 1.12 -28.40 4.13
C ARG A 254 1.96 -28.18 2.88
N GLN A 255 1.38 -27.66 1.78
CA GLN A 255 2.13 -27.43 0.55
C GLN A 255 2.89 -26.10 0.61
N LEU A 256 4.23 -26.21 0.65
CA LEU A 256 5.13 -25.08 0.47
C LEU A 256 5.06 -24.60 -0.99
N GLY A 257 4.98 -23.28 -1.17
CA GLY A 257 5.02 -22.62 -2.45
C GLY A 257 5.97 -21.43 -2.43
N TRP A 258 6.44 -21.04 -3.59
CA TRP A 258 7.28 -19.85 -3.75
C TRP A 258 7.00 -19.24 -5.11
N TYR A 259 7.15 -17.92 -5.21
CA TYR A 259 7.06 -17.23 -6.48
C TYR A 259 8.01 -16.05 -6.53
N VAL A 260 8.41 -15.68 -7.74
CA VAL A 260 9.06 -14.41 -8.05
C VAL A 260 8.04 -13.52 -8.74
N PHE A 261 8.18 -12.21 -8.57
CA PHE A 261 7.29 -11.24 -9.18
C PHE A 261 8.06 -10.04 -9.70
N VAL A 262 7.48 -9.38 -10.71
CA VAL A 262 7.90 -8.08 -11.22
C VAL A 262 6.66 -7.23 -11.37
N GLY A 263 6.69 -6.01 -10.83
CA GLY A 263 5.60 -5.06 -10.95
C GLY A 263 6.08 -3.73 -11.49
N VAL A 264 5.18 -3.02 -12.18
CA VAL A 264 5.38 -1.64 -12.63
C VAL A 264 4.13 -0.84 -12.31
N GLU A 265 4.29 0.42 -11.92
CA GLU A 265 3.17 1.33 -11.64
C GLU A 265 3.54 2.73 -12.08
N GLY A 266 2.64 3.38 -12.82
CA GLY A 266 2.71 4.80 -13.14
C GLY A 266 1.62 5.56 -12.40
N ARG A 267 1.93 6.78 -11.95
CA ARG A 267 0.99 7.69 -11.28
C ARG A 267 0.91 9.03 -11.99
N ALA A 268 -0.31 9.54 -12.12
CA ALA A 268 -0.61 10.92 -12.48
C ALA A 268 -0.95 11.70 -11.20
N VAL A 269 -0.02 12.55 -10.75
CA VAL A 269 -0.05 13.20 -9.43
C VAL A 269 -0.54 14.64 -9.54
N ALA A 270 -1.73 14.90 -9.01
CA ALA A 270 -2.25 16.25 -8.87
C ALA A 270 -1.73 16.93 -7.59
N TYR A 271 -1.63 16.17 -6.50
CA TYR A 271 -1.21 16.67 -5.20
C TYR A 271 -0.44 15.62 -4.39
N ASN A 272 0.61 16.06 -3.70
CA ASN A 272 1.38 15.29 -2.74
C ASN A 272 1.85 16.22 -1.62
N SER A 273 1.31 16.06 -0.40
CA SER A 273 1.66 16.96 0.71
C SER A 273 3.14 16.98 1.06
N THR A 274 3.88 15.89 0.82
CA THR A 274 5.31 15.82 1.16
C THR A 274 6.19 16.62 0.20
N LEU A 275 5.62 17.12 -0.91
CA LEU A 275 6.29 17.97 -1.89
C LEU A 275 5.60 19.33 -2.01
N ASP A 276 4.28 19.35 -2.10
CA ASP A 276 3.46 20.56 -2.25
C ASP A 276 3.29 21.34 -0.94
N GLY A 277 3.62 20.72 0.20
CA GLY A 277 3.48 21.30 1.52
C GLY A 277 2.09 21.08 2.15
N ASN A 278 1.80 21.87 3.18
CA ASN A 278 0.51 21.93 3.86
C ASN A 278 -0.57 22.66 3.04
N ILE A 279 -1.81 22.18 3.07
CA ILE A 279 -2.97 22.87 2.43
C ILE A 279 -3.50 23.99 3.34
N PHE A 280 -3.48 23.75 4.66
CA PHE A 280 -4.13 24.64 5.63
C PHE A 280 -3.18 25.64 6.29
N ARG A 281 -1.88 25.57 5.97
CA ARG A 281 -0.82 26.42 6.52
C ARG A 281 0.24 26.67 5.46
N THR A 282 0.92 27.81 5.53
CA THR A 282 2.10 28.04 4.69
C THR A 282 3.25 27.14 5.16
N SER A 283 3.92 26.50 4.21
CA SER A 283 5.08 25.64 4.48
C SER A 283 6.00 25.59 3.27
N HIS A 284 7.19 25.03 3.47
CA HIS A 284 8.14 24.79 2.38
C HIS A 284 7.59 23.73 1.42
N HIS A 285 7.78 23.98 0.12
CA HIS A 285 7.34 23.12 -0.96
C HIS A 285 8.39 23.12 -2.07
N VAL A 286 8.33 22.10 -2.93
CA VAL A 286 9.17 21.96 -4.11
C VAL A 286 8.36 21.43 -5.28
N ASP A 287 8.83 21.72 -6.49
CA ASP A 287 8.18 21.24 -7.71
C ASP A 287 8.20 19.70 -7.77
N LYS A 288 7.04 19.14 -8.14
CA LYS A 288 6.85 17.71 -8.36
C LYS A 288 6.72 17.39 -9.85
N PHE A 289 7.11 16.19 -10.23
CA PHE A 289 6.75 15.67 -11.55
C PHE A 289 5.28 15.22 -11.54
N PRO A 290 4.45 15.68 -12.48
CA PRO A 290 3.04 15.29 -12.54
C PRO A 290 2.84 13.84 -12.99
N LEU A 291 3.86 13.21 -13.58
CA LEU A 291 3.87 11.81 -13.98
C LEU A 291 5.12 11.13 -13.41
N VAL A 292 4.92 10.05 -12.66
CA VAL A 292 6.00 9.25 -12.03
C VAL A 292 5.77 7.76 -12.27
N GLY A 293 6.84 6.96 -12.32
CA GLY A 293 6.81 5.49 -12.46
C GLY A 293 8.18 4.87 -12.25
#